data_AF-A0A7Y8CUV3-F1
#
_entry.id   AF-A0A7Y8CUV3-F1
#
_cell.length_a   1.000
_cell.length_b   1.000
_cell.length_c   1.000
_cell.angle_alpha   90.00
_cell.angle_beta   90.00
_cell.angle_gamma   90.00
#
_symmetry.space_group_name_H-M   'P 1'
#
loop_
_entity.id
_entity.type
_entity.pdbx_description
1 polymer ?
#
loop_
_entity_poly.entity_id
_entity_poly.type
_entity_poly.pdbx_seq_one_letter_code
_entity_poly.pdbx_strand_id
1 'polypeptide(L)' 'MVNAVTVTTQLPPAEAEALLAALREQYRLSLNEHWYDDQFRLVADGLRHGAILAHVPAMAAQKRLMAALSQSLKAVKQS' A
#
# COMPACT_ATOMS: atom_id res chain seq x y z
N MET A 1 10.44 -7.28 14.82
CA MET A 1 9.25 -6.45 15.10
C MET A 1 8.44 -7.19 16.14
N VAL A 2 8.35 -6.67 17.37
CA VAL A 2 7.86 -7.46 18.52
C VAL A 2 6.32 -7.45 18.66
N ASN A 3 5.60 -6.56 17.96
CA ASN A 3 4.13 -6.44 18.04
C ASN A 3 3.47 -6.32 16.64
N ALA A 4 3.70 -7.27 15.73
CA ALA A 4 3.01 -7.27 14.43
C ALA A 4 1.59 -7.84 14.56
N VAL A 5 0.60 -7.15 13.99
CA VAL A 5 -0.78 -7.67 13.86
C VAL A 5 -0.88 -8.44 12.55
N THR A 6 -1.23 -9.72 12.62
CA THR A 6 -1.46 -10.57 11.44
C THR A 6 -2.95 -10.58 11.08
N VAL A 7 -3.25 -10.33 9.80
CA VAL A 7 -4.60 -10.43 9.24
C VAL A 7 -4.62 -11.58 8.24
N THR A 8 -5.47 -12.58 8.47
CA THR A 8 -5.62 -13.75 7.59
C THR A 8 -7.01 -13.71 6.97
N THR A 9 -7.09 -13.88 5.65
CA THR A 9 -8.34 -13.96 4.90
C THR A 9 -8.19 -14.90 3.70
N GLN A 10 -9.30 -15.43 3.21
CA GLN A 10 -9.38 -16.19 1.97
C GLN A 10 -10.31 -15.45 1.01
N LEU A 11 -9.83 -15.18 -0.19
CA LEU A 11 -10.58 -14.49 -1.23
C LEU A 11 -10.50 -15.31 -2.52
N PRO A 12 -11.61 -15.46 -3.26
CA PRO A 12 -11.55 -15.90 -4.65
C PRO A 12 -10.56 -15.04 -5.45
N PRO A 13 -9.87 -15.61 -6.47
CA PRO A 13 -8.89 -14.86 -7.26
C PRO A 13 -9.44 -13.56 -7.86
N ALA A 14 -10.69 -13.58 -8.36
CA ALA A 14 -11.34 -12.40 -8.92
C ALA A 14 -11.55 -11.28 -7.89
N GLU A 15 -11.94 -11.62 -6.65
CA GLU A 15 -12.10 -10.64 -5.57
C GLU A 15 -10.75 -10.07 -5.13
N ALA A 16 -9.73 -10.92 -5.03
CA ALA A 16 -8.38 -10.49 -4.69
C ALA A 16 -7.78 -9.55 -5.75
N GLU A 17 -8.02 -9.82 -7.04
CA GLU A 17 -7.59 -8.94 -8.13
C GLU A 17 -8.32 -7.60 -8.12
N ALA A 18 -9.65 -7.61 -7.95
CA ALA A 18 -10.46 -6.40 -7.84
C ALA A 18 -10.04 -5.54 -6.64
N LEU A 19 -9.83 -6.17 -5.47
CA LEU A 19 -9.35 -5.50 -4.27
C LEU A 19 -7.97 -4.89 -4.49
N LEU A 20 -7.04 -5.61 -5.14
CA LEU A 20 -5.71 -5.08 -5.44
C LEU A 20 -5.78 -3.85 -6.36
N ALA A 21 -6.68 -3.85 -7.35
CA ALA A 21 -6.89 -2.71 -8.22
C ALA A 21 -7.44 -1.49 -7.46
N ALA A 22 -8.44 -1.70 -6.60
CA ALA A 22 -9.02 -0.65 -5.76
C ALA A 22 -7.96 -0.05 -4.80
N LEU A 23 -7.17 -0.90 -4.13
CA LEU A 23 -6.09 -0.45 -3.26
C LEU A 23 -5.02 0.34 -4.02
N ARG A 24 -4.69 -0.04 -5.25
CA ARG A 24 -3.71 0.73 -6.06
C ARG A 24 -4.23 2.12 -6.41
N GLU A 25 -5.50 2.22 -6.81
CA GLU A 25 -6.07 3.51 -7.18
C GLU A 25 -6.20 4.44 -5.97
N GLN A 26 -6.71 3.93 -4.85
CA GLN A 26 -6.77 4.70 -3.61
C GLN A 26 -5.37 5.15 -3.17
N TYR A 27 -4.36 4.28 -3.24
CA TYR A 27 -2.99 4.63 -2.89
C TYR A 27 -2.43 5.73 -3.79
N ARG A 28 -2.72 5.68 -5.10
CA ARG A 28 -2.31 6.70 -6.07
C ARG A 28 -2.95 8.06 -5.73
N LEU A 29 -4.25 8.06 -5.42
CA LEU A 29 -4.97 9.28 -5.05
C LEU A 29 -4.41 9.89 -3.76
N SER A 30 -4.27 9.10 -2.69
CA SER A 30 -3.69 9.58 -1.42
C SER A 30 -2.24 10.03 -1.56
N LEU A 31 -1.43 9.31 -2.35
CA LEU A 31 -0.06 9.73 -2.61
C LEU A 31 -0.02 11.08 -3.31
N ASN A 32 -0.86 11.29 -4.31
CA ASN A 32 -0.94 12.55 -5.04
C ASN A 32 -1.37 13.70 -4.12
N GLU A 33 -2.36 13.48 -3.26
CA GLU A 33 -2.81 14.47 -2.27
C GLU A 33 -1.67 14.87 -1.32
N HIS A 34 -1.02 13.90 -0.68
CA HIS A 34 0.10 14.18 0.23
C HIS A 34 1.37 14.67 -0.47
N TRP A 35 1.53 14.39 -1.77
CA TRP A 35 2.71 14.85 -2.51
C TRP A 35 2.81 16.37 -2.59
N TYR A 36 1.66 17.06 -2.59
CA TYR A 36 1.56 18.52 -2.70
C TYR A 36 1.21 19.20 -1.37
N ASP A 37 1.05 18.43 -0.30
CA ASP A 37 0.84 18.97 1.04
C ASP A 37 2.09 19.74 1.50
N ASP A 38 1.88 20.91 2.11
CA ASP A 38 2.97 21.81 2.52
C ASP A 38 3.94 21.12 3.50
N GLN A 39 3.44 20.15 4.28
CA GLN A 39 4.25 19.33 5.18
C GLN A 39 5.40 18.58 4.47
N PHE A 40 5.20 18.16 3.21
CA PHE A 40 6.17 17.35 2.47
C PHE A 40 6.86 18.13 1.34
N ARG A 41 6.44 19.37 1.10
CA ARG A 41 6.91 20.21 0.00
C ARG A 41 8.41 20.53 0.06
N LEU A 42 8.97 20.65 1.26
CA LEU A 42 10.40 20.91 1.48
C LEU A 42 11.25 19.63 1.53
N VAL A 43 10.62 18.46 1.50
CA VAL A 43 11.34 17.18 1.47
C VAL A 43 11.90 16.97 0.06
N ALA A 44 13.19 16.63 -0.03
CA ALA A 44 13.86 16.34 -1.29
C ALA A 44 13.13 15.23 -2.06
N ASP A 45 13.07 15.33 -3.39
CA ASP A 45 12.22 14.49 -4.26
C ASP A 45 12.52 12.97 -4.14
N GLY A 46 13.72 12.57 -3.71
CA GLY A 46 14.06 11.16 -3.45
C GLY A 46 13.63 10.63 -2.08
N LEU A 47 13.31 11.52 -1.13
CA LEU A 47 12.95 11.17 0.26
C LEU A 47 11.47 11.38 0.55
N ARG A 48 10.77 12.16 -0.29
CA ARG A 48 9.37 12.55 -0.06
C ARG A 48 8.46 11.34 0.11
N HIS A 49 8.60 10.32 -0.74
CA HIS A 49 7.78 9.12 -0.63
C HIS A 49 7.97 8.39 0.71
N GLY A 50 9.23 8.25 1.16
CA GLY A 50 9.54 7.65 2.46
C GLY A 50 9.00 8.48 3.62
N ALA A 51 9.10 9.81 3.54
CA ALA A 51 8.57 10.73 4.55
C ALA A 51 7.04 10.63 4.67
N ILE A 52 6.32 10.57 3.55
CA ILE A 52 4.86 10.38 3.53
C ILE A 52 4.49 9.07 4.22
N LEU A 53 5.16 7.96 3.89
CA LEU A 53 4.87 6.66 4.51
C LEU A 53 5.20 6.62 6.02
N ALA A 54 6.16 7.43 6.48
CA ALA A 54 6.46 7.54 7.90
C ALA A 54 5.38 8.34 8.67
N HIS A 55 4.75 9.32 8.02
CA HIS A 55 3.78 10.23 8.64
C HIS A 55 2.32 9.82 8.42
N VAL A 56 2.04 8.98 7.42
CA VAL A 56 0.69 8.51 7.08
C VAL A 56 0.62 6.99 7.24
N PRO A 57 0.36 6.48 8.48
CA PRO A 57 0.38 5.04 8.77
C PRO A 57 -0.55 4.21 7.89
N ALA A 58 -1.71 4.77 7.51
CA ALA A 58 -2.68 4.12 6.63
C ALA A 58 -2.06 3.78 5.26
N MET A 59 -1.33 4.71 4.64
CA MET A 59 -0.64 4.46 3.37
C MET A 59 0.47 3.42 3.52
N ALA A 60 1.19 3.44 4.65
CA ALA A 60 2.21 2.44 4.93
C ALA A 60 1.62 1.04 5.11
N ALA A 61 0.44 0.92 5.73
CA ALA A 61 -0.31 -0.32 5.83
C ALA A 61 -0.82 -0.78 4.45
N GLN A 62 -1.41 0.12 3.68
CA GLN A 62 -1.91 -0.16 2.32
C GLN A 62 -0.81 -0.65 1.38
N LYS A 63 0.38 -0.03 1.40
CA LYS A 63 1.55 -0.49 0.63
C LYS A 63 1.94 -1.93 0.99
N ARG A 64 1.95 -2.27 2.28
CA ARG A 64 2.25 -3.63 2.76
C ARG A 64 1.17 -4.63 2.34
N LEU A 65 -0.11 -4.26 2.46
CA LEU A 65 -1.23 -5.08 2.04
C LEU A 65 -1.22 -5.35 0.52
N MET A 66 -1.00 -4.31 -0.30
CA MET A 66 -0.84 -4.46 -1.75
C MET A 66 0.29 -5.42 -2.11
N ALA A 67 1.43 -5.34 -1.40
CA ALA A 67 2.57 -6.21 -1.63
C ALA A 67 2.23 -7.67 -1.26
N ALA A 68 1.62 -7.91 -0.10
CA ALA A 68 1.18 -9.24 0.33
C ALA A 68 0.17 -9.84 -0.66
N LEU A 69 -0.85 -9.08 -1.03
CA LEU A 69 -1.89 -9.52 -1.97
C LEU A 69 -1.32 -9.83 -3.36
N SER A 70 -0.38 -9.00 -3.85
CA SER A 70 0.32 -9.26 -5.12
C SER A 70 1.15 -10.55 -5.07
N GLN A 71 1.77 -10.86 -3.92
CA GLN A 71 2.54 -12.10 -3.74
C GLN A 71 1.62 -13.32 -3.68
N SER A 72 0.52 -13.26 -2.91
CA SER A 72 -0.47 -14.33 -2.83
C SER A 72 -1.11 -14.64 -4.19
N LEU A 73 -1.50 -13.62 -4.96
CA LEU A 73 -2.05 -13.80 -6.31
C LEU A 73 -1.04 -14.45 -7.28
N LYS A 74 0.24 -14.11 -7.18
CA LYS A 74 1.29 -14.76 -7.98
C LYS A 74 1.45 -16.24 -7.63
N ALA A 75 1.41 -16.57 -6.33
CA ALA A 75 1.52 -17.96 -5.87
C ALA A 75 0.36 -18.82 -6.40
N VAL A 76 -0.88 -18.31 -6.36
CA VAL A 76 -2.06 -19.01 -6.88
C VAL A 76 -1.96 -19.24 -8.40
N LYS A 77 -1.44 -18.28 -9.17
CA LYS A 77 -1.27 -18.43 -10.63
C LYS A 77 -0.17 -19.42 -11.04
N GLN A 78 0.73 -19.77 -10.12
CA GLN A 78 1.79 -20.75 -10.33
C GLN A 78 1.42 -22.15 -9.81
N SER A 79 0.24 -22.29 -9.19
CA SER A 79 -0.32 -23.54 -8.66
C SER A 79 -1.19 -24.21 -9.71
#